data_AF-A0A3G5FHS1-F1
#
_entry.id   AF-A0A3G5FHS1-F1
#
_cell.length_a   1.000
_cell.length_b   1.000
_cell.length_c   1.000
_cell.angle_alpha   90.00
_cell.angle_beta   90.00
_cell.angle_gamma   90.00
#
_symmetry.space_group_name_H-M   'P 1'
#
loop_
_entity.id
_entity.type
_entity.pdbx_description
1 polymer ?
#
loop_
_entity_poly.entity_id
_entity_poly.type
_entity_poly.pdbx_seq_one_letter_code
_entity_poly.pdbx_strand_id
1 'polypeptide(L)' 'MKGKEELGITDIKLNSALLELLVMKDEFLPAYLMDKKYWVTILLSEVSVGELFALIEDSFYMIKV' A
#
# COMPACT_ATOMS: atom_id res chain seq x y z
N MET A 1 23.94 -14.07 14.67
CA MET A 1 23.24 -13.51 13.50
C MET A 1 22.23 -12.50 14.04
N LYS A 2 22.33 -11.21 13.71
CA LYS A 2 21.21 -10.28 13.91
C LYS A 2 20.04 -10.86 13.11
N GLY A 3 18.96 -11.22 13.79
CA GLY A 3 17.75 -11.73 13.12
C GLY A 3 17.32 -10.75 12.04
N LYS A 4 16.83 -11.26 10.90
CA LYS A 4 16.20 -10.41 9.88
C LYS A 4 15.12 -9.60 10.59
N GLU A 5 15.23 -8.28 10.58
CA GLU A 5 14.14 -7.42 11.04
C GLU A 5 12.92 -7.74 10.17
N GLU A 6 11.80 -8.04 10.83
CA GLU A 6 10.54 -8.27 10.13
C GLU A 6 10.03 -6.92 9.64
N LEU A 7 9.89 -6.79 8.32
CA LEU A 7 9.36 -5.60 7.68
C LEU A 7 7.83 -5.70 7.65
N GLY A 8 7.15 -4.80 8.37
CA GLY A 8 5.70 -4.69 8.34
C GLY A 8 5.23 -4.09 7.02
N ILE A 9 4.47 -4.86 6.24
CA ILE A 9 3.88 -4.41 4.97
C ILE A 9 2.41 -4.80 4.88
N THR A 10 1.66 -4.06 4.07
CA THR A 10 0.29 -4.42 3.68
C THR A 10 0.03 -4.09 2.21
N ASP A 11 -0.77 -4.91 1.54
CA ASP A 11 -1.23 -4.62 0.18
C ASP A 11 -2.63 -4.02 0.22
N ILE A 12 -2.83 -2.88 -0.47
CA ILE A 12 -4.12 -2.18 -0.56
C ILE A 12 -4.52 -2.04 -2.03
N LYS A 13 -5.81 -2.27 -2.32
CA LYS A 13 -6.38 -2.14 -3.67
C LYS A 13 -6.77 -0.70 -3.94
N LEU A 14 -6.26 -0.12 -5.03
CA LEU A 14 -6.51 1.27 -5.40
C LEU A 14 -6.84 1.39 -6.89
N ASN A 15 -7.37 2.54 -7.29
CA ASN A 15 -7.55 2.85 -8.71
C ASN A 15 -6.18 3.17 -9.35
N SER A 16 -6.05 2.96 -10.66
CA SER A 16 -4.77 3.07 -11.36
C SER A 16 -4.18 4.48 -11.33
N ALA A 17 -5.01 5.53 -11.37
CA ALA A 17 -4.54 6.92 -11.35
C ALA A 17 -3.90 7.29 -9.99
N LEU A 18 -4.49 6.82 -8.89
CA LEU A 18 -3.93 7.02 -7.56
C LEU A 18 -2.66 6.19 -7.35
N LEU A 19 -2.62 4.98 -7.91
CA LEU A 19 -1.47 4.08 -7.84
C LEU A 19 -0.21 4.71 -8.46
N GLU A 20 -0.33 5.32 -9.64
CA GLU A 20 0.77 6.03 -10.31
C GLU A 20 1.32 7.20 -9.49
N LEU A 21 0.46 7.88 -8.72
CA LEU A 21 0.89 8.96 -7.83
C LEU A 21 1.63 8.43 -6.59
N LEU A 22 1.13 7.36 -5.98
CA LEU A 22 1.67 6.84 -4.73
C LEU A 22 3.03 6.18 -4.92
N VAL A 23 3.25 5.44 -6.00
CA VAL A 23 4.55 4.79 -6.28
C VAL A 23 5.70 5.76 -6.56
N MET A 24 5.43 7.08 -6.60
CA MET A 24 6.48 8.11 -6.61
C MET A 24 7.04 8.42 -5.22
N LYS A 25 6.38 7.96 -4.14
CA LYS A 25 6.78 8.16 -2.75
C LYS A 25 7.47 6.89 -2.23
N ASP A 26 8.51 7.03 -1.40
CA ASP A 26 9.36 5.92 -0.98
C ASP A 26 8.64 4.88 -0.11
N GLU A 27 7.58 5.27 0.59
CA GLU A 27 6.78 4.40 1.45
C GLU A 27 5.80 3.50 0.69
N PHE A 28 5.68 3.65 -0.63
CA PHE A 28 4.82 2.83 -1.50
C PHE A 28 5.65 2.08 -2.55
N LEU A 29 5.47 0.77 -2.59
CA LEU A 29 6.16 -0.13 -3.49
C LEU A 29 5.19 -0.80 -4.46
N PRO A 30 5.65 -1.25 -5.64
CA PRO A 30 4.85 -2.14 -6.48
C PRO A 30 4.38 -3.35 -5.68
N ALA A 31 3.12 -3.79 -5.89
CA ALA A 31 2.55 -4.91 -5.16
C ALA A 31 3.47 -6.14 -5.11
N TYR A 32 3.67 -6.65 -3.89
CA TYR A 32 4.55 -7.77 -3.61
C TYR A 32 3.94 -9.10 -4.08
N LEU A 33 2.70 -9.40 -3.67
CA LEU A 33 2.01 -10.66 -4.03
C LEU A 33 0.76 -10.46 -4.88
N MET A 34 0.21 -9.25 -4.92
CA MET A 34 -1.03 -8.95 -5.63
C MET A 34 -0.78 -8.37 -7.04
N ASP A 35 -1.86 -8.18 -7.81
CA ASP A 35 -1.80 -7.61 -9.16
C ASP A 35 -1.31 -6.15 -9.12
N LYS A 36 -0.11 -5.91 -9.65
CA LYS A 36 0.55 -4.59 -9.69
C LYS A 36 -0.26 -3.51 -10.42
N LYS A 37 -1.27 -3.89 -11.22
CA LYS A 37 -2.16 -2.94 -11.90
C LYS A 37 -3.17 -2.29 -10.95
N TYR A 38 -3.54 -2.97 -9.86
CA TYR A 38 -4.64 -2.56 -8.98
C TYR A 38 -4.25 -2.53 -7.50
N TRP A 39 -3.05 -2.98 -7.16
CA TRP A 39 -2.59 -3.09 -5.78
C TRP A 39 -1.25 -2.39 -5.60
N VAL A 40 -1.03 -1.86 -4.41
CA VAL A 40 0.22 -1.24 -3.95
C VAL A 40 0.61 -1.84 -2.61
N THR A 41 1.92 -2.07 -2.41
CA THR A 41 2.47 -2.46 -1.11
C THR A 41 2.86 -1.20 -0.34
N ILE A 42 2.44 -1.12 0.92
CA ILE A 42 2.73 0.01 1.80
C ILE A 42 3.70 -0.43 2.90
N LEU A 43 4.76 0.36 3.12
CA LEU A 43 5.68 0.19 4.24
C LEU A 43 5.07 0.79 5.51
N LEU A 44 4.69 -0.06 6.46
CA LEU A 44 3.99 0.36 7.68
C LEU A 44 4.85 1.24 8.62
N SER A 45 6.17 1.21 8.48
CA SER A 45 7.09 2.05 9.25
C SER A 45 7.19 3.49 8.74
N GLU A 46 6.87 3.71 7.45
CA GLU A 46 7.13 4.98 6.77
C GLU A 46 5.84 5.77 6.49
N VAL A 47 4.70 5.10 6.35
CA VAL A 47 3.41 5.75 6.10
C VAL A 47 2.82 6.34 7.38
N SER A 48 2.23 7.53 7.29
CA SER A 48 1.49 8.09 8.42
C SER A 48 0.21 7.29 8.70
N VAL A 49 -0.16 7.15 9.97
CA VAL A 49 -1.39 6.43 10.37
C VAL A 49 -2.64 7.02 9.72
N GLY A 50 -2.72 8.35 9.60
CA GLY A 50 -3.85 9.03 8.97
C GLY A 50 -3.97 8.73 7.48
N GLU A 51 -2.85 8.74 6.75
CA GLU A 51 -2.81 8.37 5.34
C GLU A 51 -3.15 6.89 5.13
N LEU A 52 -2.62 6.01 5.99
CA LEU A 52 -2.94 4.58 5.95
C LEU A 52 -4.44 4.33 6.11
N PHE A 53 -5.09 4.94 7.09
CA PHE A 53 -6.53 4.76 7.29
C PHE A 53 -7.38 5.33 6.14
N ALA A 54 -7.00 6.48 5.58
CA ALA A 54 -7.68 7.03 4.41
C ALA A 54 -7.62 6.06 3.21
N LEU A 55 -6.45 5.47 2.95
CA LEU A 55 -6.28 4.49 1.87
C LEU A 55 -7.07 3.19 2.11
N ILE A 56 -7.19 2.76 3.37
CA ILE A 56 -8.02 1.60 3.74
C ILE A 56 -9.50 1.89 3.46
N GLU A 57 -9.99 3.09 3.82
CA GLU A 57 -11.37 3.49 3.51
C GLU A 57 -11.63 3.53 2.01
N ASP A 58 -10.74 4.16 1.22
CA ASP A 58 -10.85 4.22 -0.23
C ASP A 58 -10.90 2.81 -0.86
N SER A 59 -10.00 1.93 -0.41
CA SER A 59 -9.96 0.53 -0.86
C SER A 59 -11.23 -0.24 -0.50
N PHE A 60 -11.87 0.05 0.62
CA PHE A 60 -13.11 -0.60 1.03
C PHE A 60 -14.27 -0.27 0.08
N TYR A 61 -14.41 1.00 -0.29
CA TYR A 61 -15.45 1.44 -1.23
C TYR A 61 -15.24 0.88 -2.65
N MET A 62 -14.01 0.56 -3.03
CA MET A 62 -13.71 -0.09 -4.32
C MET A 62 -14.13 -1.56 -4.42
N ILE A 63 -14.30 -2.25 -3.28
CA ILE A 63 -14.66 -3.67 -3.25
C ILE A 63 -16.19 -3.86 -3.16
N LYS A 64 -16.91 -2.85 -2.67
CA LYS A 64 -18.35 -2.91 -2.37
C LYS A 64 -19.31 -2.71 -3.55
N VAL A 65 -18.83 -2.84 -4.79
CA VAL A 65 -19.63 -2.67 -6.01
C VAL A 65 -20.09 -4.03 -6.55
#